data_AF-A0A7W4ITE0-F1
#
_entry.id   AF-A0A7W4ITE0-F1
#
_cell.length_a   1.000
_cell.length_b   1.000
_cell.length_c   1.000
_cell.angle_alpha   90.00
_cell.angle_beta   90.00
_cell.angle_gamma   90.00
#
_symmetry.space_group_name_H-M   'P 1'
#
loop_
_entity.id
_entity.type
_entity.pdbx_description
1 polymer ?
#
loop_
_entity_poly.entity_id
_entity_poly.type
_entity_poly.pdbx_seq_one_letter_code
_entity_poly.pdbx_strand_id
1 'polypeptide(L)'
;MLPCLALPALLLLSPARAAPAAQGAPTPAGVAAAIQADGAAQALGALDDADTFDTVTDGIAAADPAWLALVPAMGPGLDSDSGPAVAAALALALPQKPRLVLPLLDEATPALDPARVCAHPFMHDEVPDLKGYVRRTRAALRRVRDEGLRAVRDRCLAALGMAKPVP
;
A
#
# COMPACT_ATOMS: atom_id res chain seq x y z
N MET A 1 -78.23 -9.69 16.39
CA MET A 1 -76.80 -10.04 16.46
C MET A 1 -76.13 -9.59 15.17
N LEU A 2 -75.02 -8.86 15.26
CA LEU A 2 -74.03 -8.66 14.18
C LEU A 2 -73.02 -9.84 14.21
N PRO A 3 -72.06 -9.97 13.28
CA PRO A 3 -71.84 -9.26 12.00
C PRO A 3 -72.10 -10.26 10.83
N CYS A 4 -71.49 -10.28 9.63
CA CYS A 4 -70.37 -9.56 9.03
C CYS A 4 -70.40 -9.61 7.48
N LEU A 5 -69.48 -8.89 6.83
CA LEU A 5 -69.09 -9.00 5.42
C LEU A 5 -67.55 -8.95 5.37
N ALA A 6 -66.91 -9.72 4.51
CA ALA A 6 -65.46 -9.64 4.27
C ALA A 6 -65.12 -9.82 2.78
N LEU A 7 -64.61 -8.75 2.14
CA LEU A 7 -63.90 -8.83 0.87
C LEU A 7 -62.40 -9.06 1.15
N PRO A 8 -61.70 -9.89 0.37
CA PRO A 8 -60.24 -9.96 0.41
C PRO A 8 -59.63 -8.83 -0.44
N ALA A 9 -58.69 -8.08 0.13
CA ALA A 9 -57.91 -7.07 -0.60
C ALA A 9 -56.66 -7.70 -1.24
N LEU A 10 -56.43 -7.46 -2.54
CA LEU A 10 -55.15 -7.80 -3.18
C LEU A 10 -54.06 -6.80 -2.74
N LEU A 11 -52.97 -7.32 -2.17
CA LEU A 11 -51.77 -6.55 -1.87
C LEU A 11 -50.83 -6.52 -3.09
N LEU A 12 -50.50 -5.30 -3.54
CA LEU A 12 -49.52 -5.05 -4.60
C LEU A 12 -48.11 -5.25 -4.07
N LEU A 13 -47.35 -6.15 -4.70
CA LEU A 13 -45.95 -6.40 -4.35
C LEU A 13 -45.04 -5.42 -5.11
N SER A 14 -44.51 -4.41 -4.43
CA SER A 14 -43.53 -3.48 -4.99
C SER A 14 -42.12 -4.08 -4.93
N PRO A 15 -41.31 -4.05 -6.01
CA PRO A 15 -39.94 -4.52 -5.98
C PRO A 15 -39.07 -3.58 -5.14
N ALA A 16 -38.41 -4.10 -4.11
CA ALA A 16 -37.46 -3.36 -3.31
C ALA A 16 -36.24 -3.00 -4.15
N ARG A 17 -36.01 -1.70 -4.36
CA ARG A 17 -34.86 -1.17 -5.09
C ARG A 17 -33.65 -1.20 -4.14
N ALA A 18 -32.74 -2.14 -4.35
CA ALA A 18 -31.50 -2.22 -3.57
C ALA A 18 -30.70 -0.92 -3.76
N ALA A 19 -30.30 -0.29 -2.65
CA ALA A 19 -29.38 0.84 -2.68
C ALA A 19 -27.96 0.32 -3.00
N PRO A 20 -27.14 1.08 -3.74
CA PRO A 20 -25.73 0.72 -3.89
C PRO A 20 -25.07 0.75 -2.51
N ALA A 21 -24.31 -0.30 -2.18
CA ALA A 21 -23.45 -0.25 -1.01
C ALA A 21 -22.38 0.82 -1.22
N ALA A 22 -22.21 1.73 -0.27
CA ALA A 22 -21.05 2.61 -0.27
C ALA A 22 -19.81 1.72 -0.18
N GLN A 23 -18.96 1.79 -1.20
CA GLN A 23 -17.67 1.09 -1.18
C GLN A 23 -16.81 1.81 -0.14
N GLY A 24 -16.56 1.15 1.00
CA GLY A 24 -15.71 1.69 2.04
C GLY A 24 -14.25 1.74 1.60
N ALA A 25 -13.44 2.54 2.27
CA ALA A 25 -11.99 2.59 2.03
C ALA A 25 -11.38 1.17 2.04
N PRO A 26 -10.42 0.87 1.15
CA PRO A 26 -9.89 -0.47 1.03
C PRO A 26 -9.21 -0.92 2.32
N THR A 27 -9.29 -2.21 2.60
CA THR A 27 -8.67 -2.84 3.77
C THR A 27 -7.58 -3.80 3.33
N PRO A 28 -6.57 -4.10 4.17
CA PRO A 28 -5.52 -5.05 3.80
C PRO A 28 -6.10 -6.42 3.41
N ALA A 29 -7.13 -6.88 4.11
CA ALA A 29 -7.81 -8.14 3.81
C ALA A 29 -8.59 -8.10 2.49
N GLY A 30 -9.24 -6.96 2.17
CA GLY A 30 -9.94 -6.77 0.89
C GLY A 30 -8.98 -6.77 -0.30
N VAL A 31 -7.89 -6.02 -0.20
CA VAL A 31 -6.85 -5.97 -1.25
C VAL A 31 -6.15 -7.33 -1.39
N ALA A 32 -5.86 -8.03 -0.28
CA ALA A 32 -5.33 -9.40 -0.32
C ALA A 32 -6.27 -10.37 -1.05
N ALA A 33 -7.58 -10.28 -0.80
CA ALA A 33 -8.58 -11.12 -1.46
C ALA A 33 -8.68 -10.82 -2.96
N ALA A 34 -8.64 -9.54 -3.36
CA ALA A 34 -8.60 -9.14 -4.77
C ALA A 34 -7.33 -9.67 -5.47
N ILE A 35 -6.14 -9.52 -4.87
CA ILE A 35 -4.89 -10.06 -5.43
C ILE A 35 -4.95 -11.60 -5.58
N GLN A 36 -5.59 -12.30 -4.63
CA GLN A 36 -5.78 -13.76 -4.70
C GLN A 36 -6.78 -14.19 -5.79
N ALA A 37 -7.84 -13.42 -6.02
CA ALA A 37 -8.90 -13.76 -6.97
C ALA A 37 -8.54 -13.38 -8.41
N ASP A 38 -8.08 -12.14 -8.61
CA ASP A 38 -7.95 -11.49 -9.91
C ASP A 38 -6.48 -11.25 -10.33
N GLY A 39 -5.54 -11.46 -9.40
CA GLY A 39 -4.12 -11.18 -9.61
C GLY A 39 -3.74 -9.73 -9.31
N ALA A 40 -2.44 -9.50 -9.07
CA ALA A 40 -1.93 -8.23 -8.56
C ALA A 40 -2.25 -7.02 -9.46
N ALA A 41 -2.04 -7.13 -10.77
CA ALA A 41 -2.25 -6.03 -11.71
C ALA A 41 -3.72 -5.59 -11.78
N GLN A 42 -4.66 -6.55 -11.80
CA GLN A 42 -6.09 -6.25 -11.84
C GLN A 42 -6.59 -5.73 -10.48
N ALA A 43 -6.11 -6.30 -9.37
CA ALA A 43 -6.47 -5.83 -8.03
C ALA A 43 -5.98 -4.41 -7.73
N LEU A 44 -4.79 -4.03 -8.20
CA LEU A 44 -4.27 -2.67 -8.08
C LEU A 44 -4.93 -1.70 -9.07
N GLY A 45 -5.12 -2.12 -10.33
CA GLY A 45 -5.81 -1.30 -11.34
C GLY A 45 -7.32 -1.10 -11.09
N ALA A 46 -7.91 -1.86 -10.17
CA ALA A 46 -9.28 -1.69 -9.68
C ALA A 46 -9.39 -0.72 -8.48
N LEU A 47 -8.27 -0.16 -8.00
CA LEU A 47 -8.25 0.98 -7.09
C LEU A 47 -8.36 2.25 -7.95
N ASP A 48 -9.56 2.46 -8.51
CA ASP A 48 -9.84 3.39 -9.61
C ASP A 48 -10.03 4.86 -9.19
N ASP A 49 -10.19 5.11 -7.89
CA ASP A 49 -10.12 6.44 -7.27
C ASP A 49 -8.80 6.61 -6.49
N ALA A 50 -8.19 7.79 -6.60
CA ALA A 50 -6.96 8.15 -5.91
C ALA A 50 -7.07 7.90 -4.39
N ASP A 51 -8.20 8.26 -3.76
CA ASP A 51 -8.45 8.04 -2.34
C ASP A 51 -8.29 6.56 -1.92
N THR A 52 -8.56 5.62 -2.83
CA THR A 52 -8.45 4.19 -2.55
C THR A 52 -7.01 3.69 -2.64
N PHE A 53 -6.24 4.12 -3.64
CA PHE A 53 -4.82 3.75 -3.73
C PHE A 53 -3.97 4.49 -2.69
N ASP A 54 -4.31 5.75 -2.38
CA ASP A 54 -3.71 6.53 -1.30
C ASP A 54 -3.90 5.85 0.06
N THR A 55 -5.08 5.26 0.33
CA THR A 55 -5.29 4.45 1.55
C THR A 55 -4.29 3.28 1.67
N VAL A 56 -3.88 2.67 0.55
CA VAL A 56 -2.89 1.59 0.53
C VAL A 56 -1.48 2.15 0.77
N THR A 57 -1.10 3.22 0.09
CA THR A 57 0.24 3.81 0.17
C THR A 57 0.47 4.51 1.52
N ASP A 58 -0.53 5.18 2.09
CA ASP A 58 -0.50 5.70 3.47
C ASP A 58 -0.32 4.58 4.49
N GLY A 59 -1.00 3.45 4.30
CA GLY A 59 -0.85 2.25 5.13
C GLY A 59 0.57 1.70 5.12
N ILE A 60 1.18 1.62 3.93
CA ILE A 60 2.59 1.24 3.76
C ILE A 60 3.51 2.31 4.39
N ALA A 61 3.26 3.60 4.17
CA ALA A 61 4.06 4.71 4.67
C ALA A 61 4.03 4.85 6.19
N ALA A 62 2.90 4.56 6.85
CA ALA A 62 2.77 4.41 8.30
C ALA A 62 3.45 3.13 8.86
N ALA A 63 4.07 2.34 7.97
CA ALA A 63 4.66 1.05 8.25
C ALA A 63 3.68 0.07 8.92
N ASP A 64 2.40 0.10 8.54
CA ASP A 64 1.41 -0.83 9.08
C ASP A 64 1.76 -2.30 8.70
N PRO A 65 1.84 -3.23 9.65
CA PRO A 65 2.26 -4.61 9.35
C PRO A 65 1.32 -5.35 8.39
N ALA A 66 0.02 -5.05 8.37
CA ALA A 66 -0.94 -5.71 7.49
C ALA A 66 -0.82 -5.20 6.06
N TRP A 67 -0.62 -3.90 5.87
CA TRP A 67 -0.33 -3.32 4.54
C TRP A 67 1.04 -3.75 4.02
N LEU A 68 2.09 -3.71 4.85
CA LEU A 68 3.43 -4.17 4.48
C LEU A 68 3.47 -5.65 4.08
N ALA A 69 2.63 -6.50 4.66
CA ALA A 69 2.53 -7.92 4.31
C ALA A 69 2.03 -8.17 2.87
N LEU A 70 1.36 -7.20 2.23
CA LEU A 70 0.85 -7.34 0.86
C LEU A 70 1.91 -7.03 -0.20
N VAL A 71 2.94 -6.26 0.13
CA VAL A 71 3.94 -5.74 -0.83
C VAL A 71 4.56 -6.83 -1.72
N PRO A 72 4.94 -8.03 -1.22
CA PRO A 72 5.46 -9.10 -2.07
C PRO A 72 4.42 -9.66 -3.05
N ALA A 73 3.14 -9.65 -2.68
CA ALA A 73 2.05 -10.09 -3.53
C ALA A 73 1.61 -9.00 -4.53
N MET A 74 1.83 -7.72 -4.21
CA MET A 74 1.63 -6.59 -5.12
C MET A 74 2.69 -6.53 -6.22
N GLY A 75 3.94 -6.92 -5.92
CA GLY A 75 5.11 -6.81 -6.80
C GLY A 75 4.87 -7.12 -8.30
N PRO A 76 4.27 -8.27 -8.67
CA PRO A 76 4.00 -8.63 -10.07
C PRO A 76 2.99 -7.73 -10.80
N GLY A 77 2.24 -6.90 -10.07
CA GLY A 77 1.25 -5.96 -10.60
C GLY A 77 1.68 -4.49 -10.52
N LEU A 78 2.86 -4.19 -9.98
CA LEU A 78 3.38 -2.82 -9.92
C LEU A 78 3.84 -2.36 -11.30
N ASP A 79 3.26 -1.27 -11.77
CA ASP A 79 3.51 -0.67 -13.08
C ASP A 79 4.26 0.67 -12.97
N SER A 80 4.21 1.48 -14.04
CA SER A 80 4.87 2.80 -14.07
C SER A 80 4.22 3.86 -13.18
N ASP A 81 3.00 3.65 -12.70
CA ASP A 81 2.21 4.61 -11.93
C ASP A 81 2.15 4.21 -10.45
N SER A 82 1.71 2.98 -10.19
CA SER A 82 1.64 2.37 -8.86
C SER A 82 3.02 2.07 -8.25
N GLY A 83 4.00 1.67 -9.07
CA GLY A 83 5.34 1.29 -8.63
C GLY A 83 6.12 2.42 -7.93
N PRO A 84 6.21 3.64 -8.52
CA PRO A 84 6.82 4.80 -7.86
C PRO A 84 6.18 5.14 -6.50
N ALA A 85 4.85 5.10 -6.40
CA ALA A 85 4.14 5.43 -5.17
C ALA A 85 4.41 4.42 -4.04
N VAL A 86 4.39 3.11 -4.36
CA VAL A 86 4.78 2.06 -3.40
C VAL A 86 6.25 2.19 -2.98
N ALA A 87 7.14 2.56 -3.91
CA ALA A 87 8.56 2.80 -3.59
C ALA A 87 8.74 4.00 -2.63
N ALA A 88 7.98 5.08 -2.82
CA ALA A 88 7.97 6.25 -1.93
C ALA A 88 7.40 5.90 -0.55
N ALA A 89 6.28 5.18 -0.49
CA ALA A 89 5.69 4.72 0.76
C ALA A 89 6.63 3.81 1.57
N LEU A 90 7.28 2.85 0.92
CA LEU A 90 8.31 2.01 1.57
C LEU A 90 9.48 2.84 2.10
N ALA A 91 9.89 3.88 1.37
CA ALA A 91 10.93 4.79 1.82
C ALA A 91 10.51 5.56 3.10
N LEU A 92 9.27 6.06 3.17
CA LEU A 92 8.70 6.69 4.37
C LEU A 92 8.61 5.73 5.57
N ALA A 93 8.44 4.43 5.32
CA ALA A 93 8.39 3.38 6.34
C ALA A 93 9.78 3.02 6.93
N LEU A 94 10.87 3.12 6.15
CA LEU A 94 12.24 2.79 6.57
C LEU A 94 12.70 3.45 7.90
N PRO A 95 12.52 4.77 8.16
CA PRO A 95 12.90 5.37 9.43
C PRO A 95 12.09 4.88 10.63
N GLN A 96 10.92 4.27 10.40
CA GLN A 96 9.98 3.86 11.43
C GLN A 96 10.16 2.39 11.83
N LYS A 97 10.09 1.47 10.86
CA LYS A 97 10.16 0.01 11.10
C LYS A 97 11.07 -0.69 10.09
N PRO A 98 12.39 -0.39 10.07
CA PRO A 98 13.31 -0.91 9.06
C PRO A 98 13.40 -2.45 9.05
N ARG A 99 13.14 -3.13 10.18
CA ARG A 99 13.08 -4.60 10.25
C ARG A 99 11.89 -5.21 9.51
N LEU A 100 10.80 -4.46 9.31
CA LEU A 100 9.64 -4.91 8.52
C LEU A 100 9.77 -4.56 7.04
N VAL A 101 10.47 -3.47 6.71
CA VAL A 101 10.62 -2.97 5.33
C VAL A 101 11.77 -3.68 4.59
N LEU A 102 12.93 -3.86 5.22
CA LEU A 102 14.10 -4.47 4.56
C LEU A 102 13.86 -5.87 3.95
N PRO A 103 13.04 -6.77 4.54
CA PRO A 103 12.71 -8.06 3.91
C PRO A 103 11.84 -7.97 2.65
N LEU A 104 11.20 -6.82 2.39
CA LEU A 104 10.29 -6.62 1.26
C LEU A 104 10.99 -6.09 0.01
N LEU A 105 12.27 -5.73 0.13
CA LEU A 105 13.04 -5.14 -0.96
C LEU A 105 13.65 -6.24 -1.82
N ASP A 106 13.44 -6.15 -3.13
CA ASP A 106 13.79 -7.18 -4.11
C ASP A 106 14.35 -6.54 -5.38
N GLU A 107 15.54 -6.99 -5.79
CA GLU A 107 16.25 -6.50 -6.99
C GLU A 107 15.63 -7.04 -8.29
N ALA A 108 14.83 -8.12 -8.23
CA ALA A 108 14.11 -8.62 -9.39
C ALA A 108 12.83 -7.80 -9.71
N THR A 109 12.32 -7.02 -8.76
CA THR A 109 11.12 -6.19 -8.90
C THR A 109 11.50 -4.70 -8.94
N PRO A 110 11.47 -4.00 -10.11
CA PRO A 110 12.03 -2.64 -10.27
C PRO A 110 11.42 -1.52 -9.41
N ALA A 111 10.27 -1.75 -8.77
CA ALA A 111 9.68 -0.85 -7.78
C ALA A 111 10.18 -1.12 -6.34
N LEU A 112 10.61 -2.34 -6.04
CA LEU A 112 11.07 -2.80 -4.72
C LEU A 112 12.60 -2.83 -4.60
N ASP A 113 13.33 -2.53 -5.67
CA ASP A 113 14.80 -2.48 -5.69
C ASP A 113 15.34 -1.61 -4.54
N PRO A 114 16.22 -2.15 -3.66
CA PRO A 114 16.90 -1.38 -2.61
C PRO A 114 17.57 -0.10 -3.11
N ALA A 115 18.13 -0.10 -4.33
CA ALA A 115 18.77 1.07 -4.93
C ALA A 115 17.77 2.17 -5.31
N ARG A 116 16.50 1.82 -5.53
CA ARG A 116 15.40 2.77 -5.80
C ARG A 116 14.73 3.23 -4.51
N VAL A 117 14.23 2.30 -3.70
CA VAL A 117 13.49 2.59 -2.46
C VAL A 117 14.35 3.36 -1.46
N CYS A 118 15.62 2.98 -1.30
CA CYS A 118 16.51 3.62 -0.32
C CYS A 118 17.24 4.86 -0.85
N ALA A 119 17.06 5.23 -2.13
CA ALA A 119 17.57 6.48 -2.73
C ALA A 119 16.55 7.63 -2.70
N HIS A 120 15.70 7.69 -1.65
CA HIS A 120 14.72 8.75 -1.42
C HIS A 120 13.91 9.07 -2.70
N PRO A 121 13.10 8.12 -3.21
CA PRO A 121 12.43 8.18 -4.52
C PRO A 121 11.26 9.18 -4.55
N PHE A 122 11.30 10.21 -3.71
CA PHE A 122 10.25 11.19 -3.56
C PHE A 122 10.13 12.11 -4.79
N MET A 123 8.89 12.46 -5.08
CA MET A 123 8.49 13.61 -5.87
C MET A 123 8.55 14.88 -5.00
N HIS A 124 8.27 16.04 -5.60
CA HIS A 124 8.44 17.32 -4.91
C HIS A 124 7.51 17.42 -3.68
N ASP A 125 8.03 18.01 -2.61
CA ASP A 125 7.34 18.39 -1.37
C ASP A 125 6.76 17.27 -0.46
N GLU A 126 6.80 15.99 -0.85
CA GLU A 126 6.39 14.85 0.02
C GLU A 126 7.17 14.81 1.36
N VAL A 127 8.42 15.27 1.37
CA VAL A 127 9.29 15.28 2.56
C VAL A 127 9.88 16.68 2.79
N PRO A 128 9.21 17.55 3.55
CA PRO A 128 9.65 18.93 3.79
C PRO A 128 11.04 19.07 4.46
N ASP A 129 11.45 18.08 5.27
CA ASP A 129 12.79 17.99 5.86
C ASP A 129 13.53 16.74 5.35
N LEU A 130 13.91 16.76 4.06
CA LEU A 130 14.66 15.66 3.44
C LEU A 130 15.99 15.36 4.16
N LYS A 131 16.68 16.40 4.66
CA LYS A 131 17.93 16.23 5.43
C LYS A 131 17.69 15.50 6.75
N GLY A 132 16.60 15.79 7.45
CA GLY A 132 16.18 15.07 8.65
C GLY A 132 15.66 13.68 8.36
N TYR A 133 14.94 13.46 7.25
CA TYR A 133 14.58 12.13 6.78
C TYR A 133 15.85 11.27 6.61
N VAL A 134 16.82 11.69 5.80
CA VAL A 134 18.07 10.93 5.57
C VAL A 134 18.79 10.63 6.89
N ARG A 135 18.84 11.59 7.82
CA ARG A 135 19.43 11.42 9.17
C ARG A 135 18.67 10.37 9.99
N ARG A 136 17.33 10.43 10.03
CA ARG A 136 16.47 9.47 10.76
C ARG A 136 16.59 8.07 10.16
N THR A 137 16.47 7.93 8.85
CA THR A 137 16.53 6.65 8.13
C THR A 137 17.91 5.99 8.28
N ARG A 138 19.00 6.73 8.14
CA ARG A 138 20.36 6.22 8.39
C ARG A 138 20.55 5.74 9.84
N ALA A 139 19.98 6.45 10.81
CA ALA A 139 20.04 6.04 12.22
C ALA A 139 19.18 4.78 12.50
N ALA A 140 18.00 4.67 11.88
CA ALA A 140 17.13 3.50 11.99
C ALA A 140 17.79 2.25 11.39
N LEU A 141 18.29 2.33 10.15
CA LEU A 141 18.99 1.23 9.48
C LEU A 141 20.21 0.74 10.28
N ARG A 142 21.02 1.65 10.83
CA ARG A 142 22.19 1.28 11.66
C ARG A 142 21.84 0.53 12.96
N ARG A 143 20.58 0.53 13.40
CA ARG A 143 20.09 -0.27 14.54
C ARG A 143 19.65 -1.68 14.14
N VAL A 144 19.54 -1.99 12.85
CA VAL A 144 19.28 -3.36 12.38
C VAL A 144 20.56 -4.18 12.49
N ARG A 145 20.59 -5.05 13.51
CA ARG A 145 21.68 -6.00 13.81
C ARG A 145 21.37 -7.43 13.37
N ASP A 146 20.30 -7.59 12.60
CA ASP A 146 19.95 -8.88 12.00
C ASP A 146 20.95 -9.24 10.92
N GLU A 147 21.48 -10.47 10.97
CA GLU A 147 22.45 -10.97 10.00
C GLU A 147 21.83 -11.25 8.64
N GLY A 148 20.58 -11.75 8.60
CA GLY A 148 19.86 -12.00 7.35
C GLY A 148 19.54 -10.71 6.59
N LEU A 149 19.37 -9.60 7.31
CA LEU A 149 19.09 -8.28 6.72
C LEU A 149 20.36 -7.45 6.46
N ARG A 150 21.55 -7.96 6.76
CA ARG A 150 22.82 -7.22 6.69
C ARG A 150 23.09 -6.66 5.28
N ALA A 151 22.96 -7.50 4.25
CA ALA A 151 23.27 -7.12 2.87
C ALA A 151 22.34 -6.01 2.36
N VAL A 152 21.02 -6.19 2.49
CA VAL A 152 20.01 -5.20 2.06
C VAL A 152 20.08 -3.90 2.87
N ARG A 153 20.33 -3.98 4.19
CA ARG A 153 20.60 -2.81 5.05
C ARG A 153 21.78 -1.99 4.53
N ASP A 154 22.87 -2.65 4.15
CA ASP A 154 24.10 -1.99 3.75
C ASP A 154 23.98 -1.38 2.34
N ARG A 155 23.25 -2.02 1.41
CA ARG A 155 22.81 -1.41 0.14
C ARG A 155 21.98 -0.15 0.38
N CYS A 156 21.00 -0.20 1.28
CA CYS A 156 20.19 0.96 1.64
C CYS A 156 21.00 2.09 2.30
N LEU A 157 21.99 1.77 3.14
CA LEU A 157 22.90 2.75 3.71
C LEU A 157 23.79 3.42 2.66
N ALA A 158 24.18 2.70 1.60
CA ALA A 158 24.90 3.24 0.46
C ALA A 158 24.01 4.14 -0.41
N ALA A 159 22.80 3.68 -0.76
CA ALA A 159 21.80 4.45 -1.52
C ALA A 159 21.46 5.79 -0.85
N LEU A 160 21.24 5.79 0.48
CA LEU A 160 21.04 7.02 1.27
C LEU A 160 22.25 7.98 1.27
N GLY A 161 23.42 7.56 0.81
CA GLY A 161 24.62 8.36 0.68
C GLY A 161 24.84 8.95 -0.71
N MET A 162 24.11 8.48 -1.73
CA MET A 162 24.19 8.99 -3.10
C MET A 162 23.29 10.22 -3.28
N ALA A 163 23.68 11.14 -4.15
CA ALA A 163 22.76 12.12 -4.70
C ALA A 163 21.81 11.41 -5.67
N LYS A 164 20.55 11.85 -5.74
CA LYS A 164 19.55 11.31 -6.69
C LYS A 164 20.13 11.36 -8.11
N PRO A 165 20.27 10.22 -8.82
CA PRO A 165 20.61 10.25 -10.23
C PRO A 165 19.53 11.06 -10.97
N VAL A 166 19.95 12.07 -11.72
CA VAL A 166 19.08 12.75 -12.67
C VAL A 166 18.99 11.85 -13.91
N PRO A 167 17.78 11.51 -14.39
CA PRO A 167 17.61 10.73 -15.62
C PRO A 167 18.09 11.49 -16.86
#